data_AF-A0A1G9MK08-F1
#
_entry.id   AF-A0A1G9MK08-F1
#
_cell.length_a   1.000
_cell.length_b   1.000
_cell.length_c   1.000
_cell.angle_alpha   90.00
_cell.angle_beta   90.00
_cell.angle_gamma   90.00
#
_symmetry.space_group_name_H-M   'P 1'
#
loop_
_entity.id
_entity.type
_entity.pdbx_description
1 polymer ?
#
loop_
_entity_poly.entity_id
_entity_poly.type
_entity_poly.pdbx_seq_one_letter_code
_entity_poly.pdbx_strand_id
1 'polypeptide(L)'
;MKKFRFRLDTLLKVRQMQKEQAQLAYAAETNRLVSAKSLLEQTERQLLSSMASFQISKDKLISIEVLKTYHSYFAKLRENISDQKEQVVQVELAQQKCLMILNGAINKLKVIENLRGKRFAEFKAAVLHEEQQQLDELGMQLYGRQVR
;
A
#
# COMPACT_ATOMS: atom_id res chain seq x y z
N MET A 1 -25.18 -29.81 14.58
CA MET A 1 -24.69 -29.19 13.33
C MET A 1 -23.17 -29.20 13.31
N LYS A 2 -22.55 -29.78 12.27
CA LYS A 2 -21.09 -29.72 12.10
C LYS A 2 -20.67 -28.24 11.95
N LYS A 3 -19.54 -27.83 12.53
CA LYS A 3 -18.99 -26.47 12.35
C LYS A 3 -17.98 -26.50 11.21
N PHE A 4 -18.03 -25.51 10.31
CA PHE A 4 -17.03 -25.36 9.26
C PHE A 4 -15.65 -25.08 9.88
N ARG A 5 -14.64 -25.87 9.50
CA ARG A 5 -13.23 -25.65 9.87
C ARG A 5 -12.40 -25.57 8.61
N PHE A 6 -11.73 -24.44 8.38
CA PHE A 6 -10.87 -24.29 7.23
C PHE A 6 -9.43 -24.64 7.61
N ARG A 7 -8.89 -25.70 6.99
CA ARG A 7 -7.54 -26.22 7.32
C ARG A 7 -6.44 -25.18 7.15
N LEU A 8 -6.66 -24.16 6.33
CA LEU A 8 -5.71 -23.09 6.05
C LEU A 8 -6.07 -21.77 6.78
N ASP A 9 -6.87 -21.80 7.85
CA ASP A 9 -7.21 -20.59 8.62
C ASP A 9 -5.96 -19.90 9.20
N THR A 10 -4.98 -20.67 9.70
CA THR A 10 -3.71 -20.11 10.19
C THR A 10 -2.93 -19.44 9.06
N LEU A 11 -2.90 -20.05 7.88
CA LEU A 11 -2.24 -19.46 6.71
C LEU A 11 -2.96 -18.18 6.27
N LEU A 12 -4.29 -18.14 6.29
CA LEU A 12 -5.07 -16.94 5.97
C LEU A 12 -4.69 -15.77 6.91
N LYS A 13 -4.60 -16.02 8.22
CA LYS A 13 -4.19 -15.01 9.20
C LYS A 13 -2.77 -14.49 8.93
N VAL A 14 -1.82 -15.38 8.66
CA VAL A 14 -0.44 -14.99 8.32
C VAL A 14 -0.42 -14.13 7.06
N ARG A 15 -1.21 -14.47 6.03
CA ARG A 15 -1.32 -13.66 4.80
C ARG A 15 -1.96 -12.29 5.04
N GLN A 16 -2.94 -12.20 5.94
CA GLN A 16 -3.53 -10.92 6.35
C GLN A 16 -2.49 -10.03 7.03
N MET A 17 -1.73 -10.57 7.98
CA MET A 17 -0.64 -9.84 8.64
C MET A 17 0.45 -9.39 7.63
N GLN A 18 0.80 -10.25 6.67
CA GLN A 18 1.76 -9.89 5.61
C GLN A 18 1.26 -8.73 4.73
N LYS A 19 -0.05 -8.70 4.41
CA LYS A 19 -0.66 -7.58 3.70
C LYS A 19 -0.59 -6.30 4.54
N GLU A 20 -0.96 -6.36 5.81
CA GLU A 20 -0.93 -5.20 6.71
C GLU A 20 0.50 -4.64 6.84
N GLN A 21 1.50 -5.52 7.03
CA GLN A 21 2.90 -5.11 7.10
C GLN A 21 3.37 -4.45 5.80
N ALA A 22 3.02 -5.01 4.65
CA ALA A 22 3.34 -4.42 3.35
C ALA A 22 2.64 -3.07 3.13
N GLN A 23 1.41 -2.91 3.63
CA GLN A 23 0.66 -1.66 3.56
C GLN A 23 1.30 -0.58 4.43
N LEU A 24 1.73 -0.92 5.65
CA LEU A 24 2.47 -0.01 6.52
C LEU A 24 3.79 0.44 5.89
N ALA A 25 4.55 -0.50 5.31
CA ALA A 25 5.79 -0.18 4.61
C ALA A 25 5.55 0.77 3.41
N TYR A 26 4.53 0.50 2.60
CA TYR A 26 4.15 1.39 1.49
C TYR A 26 3.73 2.78 1.97
N ALA A 27 2.97 2.87 3.06
CA ALA A 27 2.57 4.15 3.65
C ALA A 27 3.79 4.94 4.17
N ALA A 28 4.75 4.27 4.81
CA ALA A 28 5.98 4.90 5.28
C ALA A 28 6.80 5.48 4.11
N GLU A 29 6.98 4.73 3.02
CA GLU A 29 7.69 5.23 1.84
C GLU A 29 6.93 6.34 1.11
N THR A 30 5.59 6.28 1.09
CA THR A 30 4.77 7.36 0.53
C THR A 30 4.93 8.66 1.33
N ASN A 31 4.95 8.57 2.66
CA ASN A 31 5.20 9.74 3.50
C ASN A 31 6.61 10.30 3.26
N ARG A 32 7.62 9.44 3.13
CA ARG A 32 9.00 9.86 2.78
C ARG A 32 9.04 10.57 1.43
N LEU A 33 8.32 10.07 0.43
CA LEU A 33 8.24 10.69 -0.88
C LEU A 33 7.62 12.08 -0.81
N VAL A 34 6.52 12.23 -0.07
CA VAL A 34 5.85 13.51 0.14
C VAL A 34 6.80 14.51 0.81
N SER A 35 7.49 14.09 1.88
CA SER A 35 8.48 14.94 2.56
C SER A 35 9.64 15.33 1.64
N ALA A 36 10.17 14.40 0.84
CA ALA A 36 11.27 14.66 -0.08
C ALA A 36 10.87 15.64 -1.20
N LYS A 37 9.65 15.51 -1.74
CA LYS A 37 9.09 16.45 -2.73
C LYS A 37 8.83 17.82 -2.12
N SER A 38 8.28 17.87 -0.90
CA SER A 38 8.04 19.14 -0.20
C SER A 38 9.34 19.92 0.03
N LEU A 39 10.42 19.22 0.43
CA LEU A 39 11.74 19.82 0.61
C LEU A 39 12.33 20.33 -0.72
N LEU A 40 12.15 19.58 -1.81
CA LEU A 40 12.56 20.00 -3.14
C LEU A 40 11.86 21.31 -3.54
N GLU A 41 10.53 21.35 -3.42
CA GLU A 41 9.76 22.55 -3.73
C GLU A 41 10.17 23.74 -2.86
N GLN A 42 10.45 23.53 -1.58
CA GLN A 42 10.92 24.59 -0.69
C GLN A 42 12.26 25.16 -1.16
N THR A 43 13.18 24.29 -1.58
CA THR A 43 14.51 24.68 -2.07
C THR A 43 14.41 25.41 -3.41
N GLU A 44 13.53 24.96 -4.32
CA GLU A 44 13.26 25.65 -5.59
C GLU A 44 12.61 27.02 -5.36
N ARG A 45 11.65 27.13 -4.42
CA ARG A 45 11.08 28.43 -4.01
C ARG A 45 12.14 29.35 -3.42
N GLN A 46 13.05 28.84 -2.61
CA GLN A 46 14.17 29.61 -2.05
C GLN A 46 15.12 30.10 -3.14
N LEU A 47 15.38 29.31 -4.19
CA LEU A 47 16.17 29.73 -5.33
C LEU A 47 15.49 30.90 -6.06
N LEU A 48 14.21 30.77 -6.36
CA LEU A 48 13.43 31.82 -7.04
C LEU A 48 13.39 33.11 -6.24
N SER A 49 13.11 33.04 -4.93
CA SER A 49 13.09 34.22 -4.06
C SER A 49 14.46 34.88 -3.96
N SER A 50 15.53 34.08 -3.81
CA SER A 50 16.89 34.58 -3.75
C SER A 50 17.32 35.24 -5.07
N MET A 51 16.91 34.69 -6.21
CA MET A 51 17.15 35.29 -7.53
C MET A 51 16.41 36.62 -7.70
N ALA A 52 15.15 36.70 -7.25
CA ALA A 52 14.38 37.94 -7.27
C ALA A 52 15.02 39.02 -6.36
N SER A 53 15.45 38.66 -5.15
CA SER A 53 16.17 39.57 -4.25
C SER A 53 17.50 40.05 -4.85
N PHE A 54 18.24 39.15 -5.51
CA PHE A 54 19.47 39.51 -6.21
C PHE A 54 19.20 40.50 -7.37
N GLN A 55 18.14 40.28 -8.15
CA GLN A 55 17.76 41.18 -9.24
C GLN A 55 17.45 42.60 -8.73
N ILE A 56 16.69 42.72 -7.63
CA ILE A 56 16.39 44.02 -7.00
C ILE A 56 17.67 44.68 -6.44
N SER A 57 18.60 43.88 -5.92
CA SER A 57 19.87 44.40 -5.40
C SER A 57 20.81 44.90 -6.49
N LYS A 58 20.70 44.37 -7.71
CA LYS A 58 21.51 44.76 -8.88
C LYS A 58 21.30 46.21 -9.32
N ASP A 59 20.14 46.78 -9.02
CA ASP A 59 19.84 48.19 -9.28
C ASP A 59 20.53 49.13 -8.27
N LYS A 60 21.23 48.59 -7.27
CA LYS A 60 22.08 49.31 -6.32
C LYS A 60 23.56 49.06 -6.66
N LEU A 61 24.44 49.99 -6.29
CA LEU A 61 25.90 49.79 -6.37
C LEU A 61 26.32 48.66 -5.42
N ILE A 62 26.41 47.44 -5.94
CA ILE A 62 26.86 46.26 -5.19
C ILE A 62 28.37 46.07 -5.34
N SER A 63 29.05 45.62 -4.28
CA SER A 63 30.47 45.28 -4.35
C SER A 63 30.69 43.95 -5.09
N ILE A 64 31.88 43.80 -5.67
CA ILE A 64 32.31 42.57 -6.36
C ILE A 64 32.30 41.36 -5.41
N GLU A 65 32.58 41.58 -4.12
CA GLU A 65 32.57 40.53 -3.10
C GLU A 65 31.17 39.96 -2.87
N VAL A 66 30.16 40.84 -2.79
CA VAL A 66 28.75 40.43 -2.68
C VAL A 66 28.32 39.62 -3.91
N LEU A 67 28.75 40.03 -5.12
CA LEU A 67 28.48 39.30 -6.35
C LEU A 67 29.04 37.87 -6.33
N LYS A 68 30.29 37.69 -5.87
CA LYS A 68 30.92 36.37 -5.73
C LYS A 68 30.20 35.49 -4.71
N THR A 69 29.74 36.07 -3.60
CA THR A 69 28.97 35.36 -2.58
C THR A 69 27.65 34.85 -3.14
N TYR A 70 26.88 35.69 -3.84
CA TYR A 70 25.64 35.27 -4.49
C TYR A 70 25.87 34.18 -5.54
N HIS A 71 26.90 34.31 -6.37
CA HIS A 71 27.24 33.30 -7.36
C HIS A 71 27.51 31.94 -6.72
N SER A 72 28.34 31.91 -5.67
CA SER A 72 28.69 30.68 -4.94
C SER A 72 27.48 30.09 -4.23
N TYR A 73 26.65 30.94 -3.62
CA TYR A 73 25.39 30.53 -2.99
C TYR A 73 24.43 29.90 -4.01
N PHE A 74 24.20 30.52 -5.16
CA PHE A 74 23.34 29.95 -6.21
C PHE A 74 23.89 28.65 -6.77
N ALA A 75 25.20 28.53 -6.95
CA ALA A 75 25.84 27.29 -7.37
C ALA A 75 25.55 26.17 -6.36
N LYS A 76 25.72 26.44 -5.06
CA LYS A 76 25.43 25.45 -4.01
C LYS A 76 23.95 25.09 -3.93
N LEU A 77 23.07 26.07 -4.10
CA LEU A 77 21.62 25.84 -4.06
C LEU A 77 21.16 24.98 -5.25
N ARG A 78 21.74 25.17 -6.43
CA ARG A 78 21.49 24.32 -7.61
C ARG A 78 22.01 22.90 -7.43
N GLU A 79 23.19 22.75 -6.85
CA GLU A 79 23.74 21.42 -6.49
C GLU A 79 22.79 20.71 -5.52
N ASN A 80 22.37 21.37 -4.43
CA ASN A 80 21.41 20.81 -3.48
C ASN A 80 20.07 20.42 -4.13
N ILE A 81 19.57 21.21 -5.09
CA ILE A 81 18.35 20.87 -5.86
C ILE A 81 18.58 19.62 -6.71
N SER A 82 19.75 19.48 -7.34
CA SER A 82 20.11 18.30 -8.13
C SER A 82 20.15 17.05 -7.25
N ASP A 83 20.85 17.13 -6.12
CA ASP A 83 20.95 16.02 -5.15
C ASP A 83 19.57 15.64 -4.60
N GLN A 84 18.73 16.64 -4.29
CA GLN A 84 17.38 16.41 -3.79
C GLN A 84 16.47 15.78 -4.87
N LYS A 85 16.65 16.12 -6.15
CA LYS A 85 15.95 15.47 -7.26
C LYS A 85 16.34 14.00 -7.39
N GLU A 86 17.63 13.71 -7.29
CA GLU A 86 18.10 12.32 -7.29
C GLU A 86 17.52 11.54 -6.09
N GLN A 87 17.51 12.15 -4.91
CA GLN A 87 16.91 11.55 -3.72
C GLN A 87 15.42 11.27 -3.89
N VAL A 88 14.66 12.17 -4.52
CA VAL A 88 13.24 11.94 -4.84
C VAL A 88 13.09 10.72 -5.75
N VAL A 89 13.92 10.60 -6.80
CA VAL A 89 13.89 9.44 -7.70
C VAL A 89 14.18 8.13 -6.94
N GLN A 90 15.17 8.12 -6.05
CA GLN A 90 15.48 6.93 -5.25
C GLN A 90 14.32 6.52 -4.34
N VAL A 91 13.64 7.49 -3.71
CA VAL A 91 12.48 7.24 -2.86
C VAL A 91 11.28 6.78 -3.68
N GLU A 92 11.06 7.31 -4.89
CA GLU A 92 10.02 6.82 -5.81
C GLU A 92 10.26 5.35 -6.21
N LEU A 93 11.51 4.99 -6.53
CA LEU A 93 11.86 3.60 -6.82
C LEU A 93 11.62 2.68 -5.60
N ALA A 94 11.92 3.14 -4.39
CA ALA A 94 11.65 2.41 -3.16
C ALA A 94 10.14 2.22 -2.94
N GLN A 95 9.35 3.28 -3.12
CA GLN A 95 7.89 3.23 -3.04
C GLN A 95 7.31 2.23 -4.05
N GLN A 96 7.81 2.24 -5.29
CA GLN A 96 7.35 1.32 -6.34
C GLN A 96 7.65 -0.14 -5.97
N LYS A 97 8.82 -0.43 -5.39
CA LYS A 97 9.14 -1.77 -4.87
C LYS A 97 8.17 -2.20 -3.76
N CYS A 98 7.87 -1.31 -2.82
CA CYS A 98 6.88 -1.58 -1.77
C CYS A 98 5.48 -1.84 -2.35
N LEU A 99 5.08 -1.11 -3.39
CA LEU A 99 3.81 -1.32 -4.09
C LEU A 99 3.75 -2.71 -4.77
N MET A 100 4.83 -3.14 -5.41
CA MET A 100 4.92 -4.48 -5.99
C MET A 100 4.77 -5.58 -4.93
N ILE A 101 5.42 -5.40 -3.77
CA ILE A 101 5.32 -6.34 -2.63
C ILE A 101 3.88 -6.38 -2.10
N LEU A 102 3.24 -5.23 -1.91
CA LEU A 102 1.85 -5.12 -1.45
C LEU A 102 0.89 -5.83 -2.42
N ASN A 103 1.03 -5.59 -3.73
CA ASN A 103 0.23 -6.28 -4.74
C ASN A 103 0.44 -7.81 -4.69
N GLY A 104 1.68 -8.26 -4.52
CA GLY A 104 1.99 -9.68 -4.33
C GLY A 104 1.30 -10.27 -3.08
N ALA A 105 1.30 -9.54 -1.96
CA ALA A 105 0.63 -9.96 -0.74
C ALA A 105 -0.90 -10.04 -0.91
N ILE A 106 -1.51 -9.04 -1.57
CA ILE A 106 -2.94 -9.02 -1.89
C ILE A 106 -3.33 -10.19 -2.77
N ASN A 107 -2.56 -10.48 -3.83
CA ASN A 107 -2.85 -11.58 -4.74
C ASN A 107 -2.79 -12.93 -4.01
N LYS A 108 -1.77 -13.15 -3.17
CA LYS A 108 -1.64 -14.37 -2.36
C LYS A 108 -2.81 -14.52 -1.38
N LEU A 109 -3.27 -13.43 -0.77
CA LEU A 109 -4.42 -13.43 0.11
C LEU A 109 -5.71 -13.81 -0.64
N LYS A 110 -5.97 -13.17 -1.80
CA LYS A 110 -7.14 -13.46 -2.64
C LYS A 110 -7.24 -14.93 -3.04
N VAL A 111 -6.12 -15.58 -3.35
CA VAL A 111 -6.09 -17.01 -3.68
C VAL A 111 -6.60 -17.86 -2.51
N ILE A 112 -6.15 -17.59 -1.28
CA ILE A 112 -6.58 -18.35 -0.10
C ILE A 112 -8.03 -18.04 0.26
N GLU A 113 -8.48 -16.79 0.12
CA GLU A 113 -9.88 -16.40 0.33
C GLU A 113 -10.83 -17.10 -0.64
N ASN A 114 -10.46 -17.17 -1.92
CA ASN A 114 -11.22 -17.89 -2.93
C ASN A 114 -11.30 -19.39 -2.62
N LEU A 115 -10.20 -20.00 -2.17
CA LEU A 115 -10.21 -21.41 -1.73
C LEU A 115 -11.12 -21.62 -0.52
N ARG A 116 -11.08 -20.72 0.45
CA ARG A 116 -11.97 -20.76 1.62
C ARG A 116 -13.43 -20.66 1.19
N GLY A 117 -13.76 -19.74 0.28
CA GLY A 117 -15.10 -19.58 -0.28
C GLY A 117 -15.62 -20.85 -0.95
N LYS A 118 -14.80 -21.48 -1.81
CA LYS A 118 -15.15 -22.76 -2.46
C LYS A 118 -15.41 -23.87 -1.43
N ARG A 119 -14.52 -24.04 -0.46
CA ARG A 119 -14.66 -25.05 0.60
C ARG A 119 -15.89 -24.80 1.47
N PHE A 120 -16.23 -23.54 1.71
CA PHE A 120 -17.42 -23.18 2.46
C PHE A 120 -18.71 -23.48 1.69
N ALA A 121 -18.72 -23.27 0.37
CA ALA A 121 -19.84 -23.66 -0.49
C ALA A 121 -20.04 -25.18 -0.52
N GLU A 122 -18.96 -25.96 -0.66
CA GLU A 122 -19.00 -27.43 -0.56
C GLU A 122 -19.55 -27.90 0.80
N PHE A 123 -19.11 -27.27 1.89
CA PHE A 123 -19.61 -27.58 3.23
C PHE A 123 -21.11 -27.31 3.36
N LYS A 124 -21.60 -26.17 2.85
CA LYS A 124 -23.04 -25.85 2.86
C LYS A 124 -23.86 -26.87 2.06
N ALA A 125 -23.37 -27.27 0.89
CA ALA A 125 -24.05 -28.27 0.06
C ALA A 125 -24.13 -29.63 0.77
N ALA A 126 -23.05 -30.04 1.44
CA ALA A 126 -23.03 -31.28 2.22
C ALA A 126 -24.01 -31.25 3.40
N VAL A 127 -24.07 -30.15 4.16
CA VAL A 127 -25.01 -29.99 5.27
C VAL A 127 -26.46 -30.02 4.76
N LEU A 128 -26.75 -29.32 3.67
CA LEU A 128 -28.09 -29.33 3.07
C LEU A 128 -28.49 -30.74 2.61
N HIS A 129 -27.55 -31.50 2.04
CA HIS A 129 -27.82 -32.88 1.63
C HIS A 129 -28.06 -33.81 2.83
N GLU A 130 -27.27 -33.68 3.90
CA GLU A 130 -27.49 -34.42 5.15
C GLU A 130 -28.87 -34.10 5.76
N GLU A 131 -29.28 -32.83 5.75
CA GLU A 131 -30.60 -32.40 6.23
C GLU A 131 -31.74 -32.97 5.37
N GLN A 132 -31.60 -32.95 4.04
CA GLN A 132 -32.59 -33.56 3.13
C GLN A 132 -32.72 -35.07 3.37
N GLN A 133 -31.61 -35.80 3.49
CA GLN A 133 -31.64 -37.23 3.78
C GLN A 133 -32.36 -37.53 5.09
N GLN A 134 -32.12 -36.74 6.14
CA GLN A 134 -32.81 -36.91 7.43
C GLN A 134 -34.31 -36.66 7.32
N LEU A 135 -34.74 -35.65 6.54
CA LEU A 135 -36.15 -35.38 6.31
C LEU A 135 -36.83 -36.50 5.51
N ASP A 136 -36.15 -37.03 4.49
CA ASP A 136 -36.65 -38.15 3.69
C ASP A 136 -36.79 -39.43 4.54
N GLU A 137 -35.80 -39.74 5.38
CA GLU A 137 -35.84 -40.88 6.31
C GLU A 137 -37.02 -40.75 7.30
N LEU A 138 -37.22 -39.57 7.87
CA LEU A 138 -38.35 -39.30 8.76
C LEU A 138 -39.69 -39.41 8.01
N GLY A 139 -39.77 -38.90 6.78
CA GLY A 139 -40.93 -39.03 5.91
C GLY A 139 -41.32 -40.48 5.63
N MET A 140 -40.32 -41.32 5.31
CA MET A 140 -40.53 -42.75 5.08
C MET A 140 -40.97 -43.49 6.35
N GLN A 141 -40.42 -43.14 7.53
CA GLN A 141 -40.85 -43.71 8.81
C GLN A 141 -42.30 -43.32 9.18
N LEU A 142 -42.69 -42.07 8.92
CA LEU A 142 -44.05 -41.60 9.16
C LEU A 142 -45.05 -42.27 8.21
N TYR A 143 -44.72 -42.35 6.91
CA TYR A 143 -45.54 -43.03 5.92
C TYR A 143 -45.72 -44.53 6.25
N GLY A 144 -44.63 -45.22 6.61
CA GLY A 144 -44.67 -46.63 7.00
C GLY A 144 -45.49 -46.91 8.28
N ARG A 145 -45.70 -45.90 9.14
CA ARG A 145 -46.60 -46.00 10.31
C ARG A 145 -48.07 -45.76 9.96
N GLN A 146 -48.38 -45.02 8.90
CA GLN A 146 -49.76 -44.77 8.45
C GLN A 146 -50.33 -45.91 7.58
N VAL A 147 -49.47 -46.73 6.98
CA VAL A 147 -49.86 -47.84 6.08
C VAL A 147 -49.99 -49.18 6.84
N ARG A 148 -49.77 -49.20 8.17
CA ARG A 148 -50.10 -50.31 9.07
C ARG A 148 -51.42 -50.05 9.77
#